data_AF-A0A9N8LGJ3-F1
#
_entry.id   AF-A0A9N8LGJ3-F1
#
_cell.length_a   1.000
_cell.length_b   1.000
_cell.length_c   1.000
_cell.angle_alpha   90.00
_cell.angle_beta   90.00
_cell.angle_gamma   90.00
#
_symmetry.space_group_name_H-M   'P 1'
#
loop_
_entity.id
_entity.type
_entity.pdbx_description
1 polymer ?
#
loop_
_entity_poly.entity_id
_entity_poly.type
_entity_poly.pdbx_seq_one_letter_code
_entity_poly.pdbx_strand_id
1 'polypeptide(L)'
;DSAGLARFLGHHFRPHYKAILTGDAGILILSAMIQPVSCSSGSRWAHMQTSIRTAGLESAAAINMDLWSVHGPVRPSTFWTDDVGPALATSRIGSPLPDLIIGADWNALPDPIRDSLHGTGASCSWSPIAAVLAAHQLGDVDRILRPEERVFSRIVRGPGHSISSAKRLDSIWASPRLLPL
;
A
#
# COMPACT_ATOMS: atom_id res chain seq x y z
N ASP A 1 -0.22 14.29 -14.92
CA ASP A 1 -0.46 14.04 -16.37
C ASP A 1 0.78 13.35 -16.98
N SER A 2 0.70 12.91 -18.24
CA SER A 2 1.83 12.22 -18.91
C SER A 2 3.08 13.11 -19.04
N ALA A 3 2.91 14.42 -19.14
CA ALA A 3 4.01 15.38 -19.25
C ALA A 3 4.81 15.49 -17.94
N GLY A 4 4.13 15.53 -16.79
CA GLY A 4 4.77 15.50 -15.47
C GLY A 4 5.55 14.20 -15.24
N LEU A 5 4.96 13.06 -15.63
CA LEU A 5 5.64 11.77 -15.49
C LEU A 5 6.85 11.65 -16.42
N ALA A 6 6.76 12.15 -17.65
CA ALA A 6 7.89 12.21 -18.57
C ALA A 6 9.03 13.08 -18.04
N ARG A 7 8.72 14.21 -17.39
CA ARG A 7 9.74 15.05 -16.74
C ARG A 7 10.42 14.33 -15.58
N PHE A 8 9.65 13.59 -14.77
CA PHE A 8 10.17 12.85 -13.63
C PHE A 8 11.05 11.66 -14.04
N LEU A 9 10.62 10.86 -15.02
CA LEU A 9 11.33 9.65 -15.45
C LEU A 9 12.39 9.90 -16.53
N GLY A 10 12.35 11.05 -17.20
CA GLY A 10 13.29 11.42 -18.26
C GLY A 10 13.34 10.38 -19.39
N HIS A 11 14.55 9.96 -19.76
CA HIS A 11 14.79 8.99 -20.84
C HIS A 11 14.25 7.58 -20.56
N HIS A 12 13.93 7.26 -19.30
CA HIS A 12 13.28 6.00 -18.94
C HIS A 12 11.77 6.02 -19.22
N PHE A 13 11.17 7.19 -19.44
CA PHE A 13 9.74 7.29 -19.71
C PHE A 13 9.35 6.44 -20.94
N ARG A 14 8.21 5.77 -20.82
CA ARG A 14 7.55 5.09 -21.93
C ARG A 14 6.09 5.57 -22.02
N PRO A 15 5.51 5.72 -23.22
CA PRO A 15 4.15 6.27 -23.38
C PRO A 15 3.06 5.47 -22.65
N HIS A 16 3.29 4.18 -22.42
CA HIS A 16 2.35 3.33 -21.69
C HIS A 16 2.46 3.46 -20.17
N TYR A 17 3.47 4.16 -19.63
CA TYR A 17 3.55 4.41 -18.20
C TYR A 17 2.41 5.33 -17.75
N LYS A 18 1.86 5.03 -16.58
CA LYS A 18 0.74 5.77 -15.98
C LYS A 18 1.03 5.93 -14.50
N ALA A 19 0.55 7.02 -13.91
CA ALA A 19 0.73 7.24 -12.48
C ALA A 19 -0.38 8.11 -11.90
N ILE A 20 -0.65 7.90 -10.62
CA ILE A 20 -1.25 8.87 -9.72
C ILE A 20 -0.20 9.19 -8.66
N LEU A 21 0.15 10.46 -8.52
CA LEU A 21 1.16 10.93 -7.57
C LEU A 21 0.54 12.05 -6.73
N THR A 22 0.68 11.96 -5.42
CA THR A 22 0.33 13.02 -4.47
C THR A 22 1.61 13.53 -3.80
N GLY A 23 1.48 14.42 -2.82
CA GLY A 23 2.64 14.86 -2.03
C GLY A 23 3.25 13.75 -1.17
N ASP A 24 2.45 12.74 -0.80
CA ASP A 24 2.81 11.77 0.24
C ASP A 24 2.59 10.30 -0.17
N ALA A 25 1.88 10.04 -1.27
CA ALA A 25 1.58 8.69 -1.75
C ALA A 25 1.56 8.65 -3.27
N GLY A 26 1.66 7.46 -3.86
CA GLY A 26 1.60 7.35 -5.31
C GLY A 26 1.63 5.92 -5.82
N ILE A 27 1.04 5.73 -6.99
CA ILE A 27 1.03 4.46 -7.71
C ILE A 27 1.59 4.72 -9.09
N LEU A 28 2.62 3.95 -9.46
CA LEU A 28 3.27 4.00 -10.77
C LEU A 28 3.07 2.67 -11.49
N ILE A 29 2.45 2.72 -12.65
CA ILE A 29 2.22 1.59 -13.53
C ILE A 29 3.23 1.64 -14.67
N LEU A 30 4.09 0.62 -14.72
CA LEU A 30 5.17 0.49 -15.70
C LEU A 30 4.91 -0.59 -16.76
N SER A 31 3.68 -1.10 -16.85
CA SER A 31 3.30 -2.16 -17.78
C SER A 31 2.13 -1.73 -18.63
N ALA A 32 2.22 -1.93 -19.95
CA ALA A 32 1.11 -1.70 -20.87
C ALA A 32 -0.07 -2.67 -20.64
N MET A 33 0.16 -3.77 -19.91
CA MET A 33 -0.84 -4.78 -19.58
C MET A 33 -1.84 -4.32 -18.52
N ILE A 34 -1.49 -3.26 -17.78
CA ILE A 34 -2.30 -2.72 -16.69
C ILE A 34 -2.87 -1.39 -17.15
N GLN A 35 -4.19 -1.30 -17.20
CA GLN A 35 -4.91 -0.10 -17.61
C GLN A 35 -5.64 0.49 -16.40
N PRO A 36 -5.37 1.76 -16.03
CA PRO A 36 -6.18 2.47 -15.05
C PRO A 36 -7.61 2.60 -15.55
N VAL A 37 -8.59 2.27 -14.71
CA VAL A 37 -10.02 2.41 -14.98
C VAL A 37 -10.55 3.67 -14.31
N SER A 38 -10.21 3.86 -13.04
CA SER A 38 -10.56 5.04 -12.26
C SER A 38 -9.46 5.34 -11.26
N CYS A 39 -9.39 6.60 -10.82
CA CYS A 39 -8.36 7.07 -9.90
C CYS A 39 -8.96 8.06 -8.90
N SER A 40 -8.52 7.99 -7.65
CA SER A 40 -8.84 8.96 -6.62
C SER A 40 -7.66 9.15 -5.66
N SER A 41 -7.64 10.25 -4.95
CA SER A 41 -6.62 10.54 -3.94
C SER A 41 -7.22 11.32 -2.79
N GLY A 42 -6.61 11.21 -1.62
CA GLY A 42 -6.93 12.03 -0.46
C GLY A 42 -5.68 12.68 0.12
N SER A 43 -5.71 12.97 1.42
CA SER A 43 -4.66 13.77 2.05
C SER A 43 -3.28 13.09 2.00
N ARG A 44 -3.24 11.77 2.21
CA ARG A 44 -2.01 10.98 2.26
C ARG A 44 -2.19 9.58 1.67
N TRP A 45 -3.08 9.45 0.69
CA TRP A 45 -3.32 8.20 -0.01
C TRP A 45 -3.63 8.44 -1.48
N ALA A 46 -3.35 7.43 -2.28
CA ALA A 46 -3.70 7.35 -3.69
C ALA A 46 -4.34 6.00 -3.97
N HIS A 47 -5.41 6.00 -4.75
CA HIS A 47 -6.16 4.82 -5.16
C HIS A 47 -6.28 4.79 -6.69
N MET A 48 -6.05 3.60 -7.24
CA MET A 48 -6.25 3.32 -8.65
C MET A 48 -6.97 1.98 -8.80
N GLN A 49 -8.15 2.03 -9.40
CA GLN A 49 -8.77 0.83 -9.93
C GLN A 49 -8.10 0.50 -11.26
N THR A 50 -7.71 -0.75 -11.43
CA THR A 50 -6.99 -1.22 -12.61
C THR A 50 -7.67 -2.40 -13.25
N SER A 51 -7.49 -2.52 -14.56
CA SER A 51 -7.80 -3.72 -15.35
C SER A 51 -6.50 -4.30 -15.87
N ILE A 52 -6.21 -5.54 -15.52
CA ILE A 52 -4.95 -6.22 -15.81
C ILE A 52 -5.22 -7.33 -16.80
N ARG A 53 -4.65 -7.23 -18.00
CA ARG A 53 -4.69 -8.31 -18.99
C ARG A 53 -3.66 -9.36 -18.60
N THR A 54 -4.08 -10.61 -18.40
CA THR A 54 -3.19 -11.67 -17.87
C THR A 54 -2.55 -12.53 -18.96
N ALA A 55 -3.11 -12.55 -20.17
CA ALA A 55 -2.70 -13.43 -21.27
C ALA A 55 -2.18 -12.69 -22.52
N GLY A 56 -1.75 -11.43 -22.38
CA GLY A 56 -1.25 -10.60 -23.49
C GLY A 56 -2.11 -9.37 -23.78
N LEU A 57 -1.55 -8.42 -24.53
CA LEU A 57 -2.23 -7.17 -24.86
C LEU A 57 -3.50 -7.40 -25.69
N GLU A 58 -3.54 -8.42 -26.53
CA GLU A 58 -4.71 -8.75 -27.36
C GLU A 58 -5.80 -9.53 -26.58
N SER A 59 -5.53 -9.94 -25.35
CA SER A 59 -6.49 -10.72 -24.56
C SER A 59 -7.68 -9.88 -24.11
N ALA A 60 -8.88 -10.42 -24.29
CA ALA A 60 -10.10 -9.90 -23.66
C ALA A 60 -10.23 -10.32 -22.18
N ALA A 61 -9.45 -11.31 -21.74
CA ALA A 61 -9.44 -11.74 -20.34
C ALA A 61 -8.65 -10.72 -19.51
N ALA A 62 -9.37 -10.04 -18.61
CA ALA A 62 -8.79 -9.10 -17.68
C ALA A 62 -9.31 -9.36 -16.25
N ILE A 63 -8.43 -9.15 -15.28
CA ILE A 63 -8.80 -9.10 -13.87
C ILE A 63 -8.84 -7.65 -13.43
N ASN A 64 -9.82 -7.31 -12.59
CA ASN A 64 -9.90 -5.98 -12.01
C ASN A 64 -9.32 -6.00 -10.60
N MET A 65 -8.47 -5.02 -10.29
CA MET A 65 -7.78 -4.94 -9.02
C MET A 65 -7.73 -3.49 -8.54
N ASP A 66 -7.98 -3.29 -7.25
CA ASP A 66 -7.80 -2.02 -6.58
C ASP A 66 -6.38 -1.95 -6.01
N LEU A 67 -5.66 -0.89 -6.38
CA LEU A 67 -4.33 -0.59 -5.87
C LEU A 67 -4.41 0.64 -5.00
N TRP A 68 -3.87 0.54 -3.79
CA TRP A 68 -3.76 1.64 -2.84
C TRP A 68 -2.31 1.85 -2.43
N SER A 69 -1.92 3.13 -2.40
CA SER A 69 -0.70 3.60 -1.76
C SER A 69 -1.11 4.52 -0.62
N VAL A 70 -0.64 4.26 0.60
CA VAL A 70 -1.01 5.05 1.79
C VAL A 70 0.25 5.44 2.57
N HIS A 71 0.27 6.68 3.07
CA HIS A 71 1.30 7.17 3.98
C HIS A 71 0.65 7.60 5.28
N GLY A 72 0.79 6.76 6.29
CA GLY A 72 0.21 6.93 7.62
C GLY A 72 0.79 8.13 8.38
N PRO A 73 0.02 8.69 9.32
CA PRO A 73 0.44 9.79 10.18
C PRO A 73 1.57 9.36 11.12
N VAL A 74 2.47 10.27 11.46
CA VAL A 74 3.58 10.03 12.42
C VAL A 74 3.20 10.35 13.87
N ARG A 75 1.97 10.84 14.10
CA ARG A 75 1.39 11.16 15.41
C ARG A 75 -0.05 10.65 15.48
N PRO A 76 -0.59 10.40 16.69
CA PRO A 76 -1.99 10.02 16.86
C PRO A 76 -2.93 10.98 16.11
N SER A 77 -3.86 10.42 15.34
CA SER A 77 -4.83 11.17 14.55
C SER A 77 -6.03 10.30 14.19
N THR A 78 -7.09 10.93 13.71
CA THR A 78 -8.30 10.26 13.19
C THR A 78 -8.22 9.97 11.69
N PHE A 79 -7.04 10.13 11.06
CA PHE A 79 -6.83 9.92 9.62
C PHE A 79 -7.38 8.60 9.10
N TRP A 80 -7.18 7.50 9.84
CA TRP A 80 -7.64 6.18 9.42
C TRP A 80 -9.16 6.03 9.44
N THR A 81 -9.83 6.64 10.42
CA THR A 81 -11.29 6.55 10.58
C THR A 81 -12.03 7.55 9.71
N ASP A 82 -11.44 8.73 9.48
CA ASP A 82 -12.15 9.86 8.88
C ASP A 82 -11.82 10.05 7.39
N ASP A 83 -10.67 9.54 6.93
CA ASP A 83 -10.19 9.70 5.55
C ASP A 83 -10.09 8.35 4.83
N VAL A 84 -9.15 7.48 5.26
CA VAL A 84 -8.85 6.23 4.54
C VAL A 84 -10.00 5.22 4.61
N GLY A 85 -10.59 4.99 5.78
CA GLY A 85 -11.70 4.04 5.97
C GLY A 85 -12.92 4.34 5.08
N PRO A 86 -13.47 5.56 5.11
CA PRO A 86 -14.59 5.95 4.25
C PRO A 86 -14.26 5.89 2.75
N ALA A 87 -13.03 6.27 2.37
CA ALA A 87 -12.60 6.21 0.98
C ALA A 87 -12.52 4.76 0.47
N LEU A 88 -11.94 3.85 1.26
CA LEU A 88 -11.92 2.41 0.99
C LEU A 88 -13.32 1.81 0.93
N ALA A 89 -14.22 2.18 1.85
CA ALA A 89 -15.60 1.70 1.82
C ALA A 89 -16.34 2.16 0.55
N THR A 90 -16.15 3.42 0.15
CA THR A 90 -16.79 4.01 -1.03
C THR A 90 -16.29 3.39 -2.33
N SER A 91 -14.98 3.10 -2.44
CA SER A 91 -14.43 2.49 -3.66
C SER A 91 -15.03 1.11 -3.97
N ARG A 92 -15.63 0.46 -2.97
CA ARG A 92 -16.19 -0.90 -3.05
C ARG A 92 -17.67 -0.95 -3.42
N ILE A 93 -18.39 0.17 -3.41
CA ILE A 93 -19.85 0.20 -3.66
C ILE A 93 -20.19 -0.21 -5.11
N GLY A 94 -19.32 0.09 -6.08
CA GLY A 94 -19.57 -0.16 -7.51
C GLY A 94 -19.09 -1.52 -8.04
N SER A 95 -18.36 -2.30 -7.25
CA SER A 95 -17.80 -3.59 -7.68
C SER A 95 -17.66 -4.48 -6.46
N PRO A 96 -18.44 -5.58 -6.32
CA PRO A 96 -18.55 -6.25 -5.04
C PRO A 96 -17.22 -6.75 -4.47
N LEU A 97 -16.24 -7.13 -5.29
CA LEU A 97 -14.96 -7.67 -4.82
C LEU A 97 -13.85 -7.61 -5.90
N PRO A 98 -13.38 -6.42 -6.36
CA PRO A 98 -12.06 -6.40 -6.99
C PRO A 98 -11.04 -6.87 -5.94
N ASP A 99 -10.09 -7.69 -6.37
CA ASP A 99 -8.96 -8.04 -5.51
C ASP A 99 -8.26 -6.73 -5.12
N LEU A 100 -7.86 -6.59 -3.85
CA LEU A 100 -7.33 -5.34 -3.30
C LEU A 100 -5.90 -5.56 -2.82
N ILE A 101 -5.02 -4.63 -3.17
CA ILE A 101 -3.66 -4.51 -2.63
C ILE A 101 -3.48 -3.11 -2.05
N ILE A 102 -3.00 -3.05 -0.81
CA ILE A 102 -2.59 -1.81 -0.14
C ILE A 102 -1.11 -1.91 0.20
N GLY A 103 -0.29 -1.07 -0.40
CA GLY A 103 1.07 -0.81 0.04
C GLY A 103 1.11 0.47 0.87
N ALA A 104 1.74 0.43 2.04
CA ALA A 104 1.79 1.63 2.88
C ALA A 104 3.04 1.71 3.75
N ASP A 105 3.45 2.94 4.04
CA ASP A 105 4.13 3.27 5.30
C ASP A 105 3.03 3.52 6.34
N TRP A 106 2.77 2.55 7.21
CA TRP A 106 1.69 2.65 8.19
C TRP A 106 2.02 3.63 9.32
N ASN A 107 3.31 3.93 9.55
CA ASN A 107 3.82 4.60 10.76
C ASN A 107 3.28 4.00 12.09
N ALA A 108 2.83 2.75 12.04
CA ALA A 108 2.27 1.94 13.13
C ALA A 108 2.74 0.49 12.98
N LEU A 109 2.55 -0.34 14.02
CA LEU A 109 3.01 -1.73 14.03
C LEU A 109 1.89 -2.68 14.46
N PRO A 110 1.59 -3.75 13.69
CA PRO A 110 0.61 -4.76 14.07
C PRO A 110 0.95 -5.47 15.38
N ASP A 111 2.20 -5.92 15.50
CA ASP A 111 2.69 -6.62 16.68
C ASP A 111 4.06 -6.04 17.08
N PRO A 112 4.13 -5.21 18.14
CA PRO A 112 5.40 -4.64 18.60
C PRO A 112 6.48 -5.68 18.95
N ILE A 113 6.10 -6.86 19.44
CA ILE A 113 7.04 -7.92 19.83
C ILE A 113 7.75 -8.47 18.59
N ARG A 114 6.99 -8.68 17.51
CA ARG A 114 7.51 -9.23 16.25
C ARG A 114 8.12 -8.16 15.35
N ASP A 115 7.45 -7.02 15.24
CA ASP A 115 7.72 -5.98 14.24
C ASP A 115 8.61 -4.84 14.75
N SER A 116 9.13 -4.93 15.97
CA SER A 116 10.10 -3.97 16.53
C SER A 116 11.24 -4.67 17.24
N LEU A 117 12.47 -4.17 17.07
CA LEU A 117 13.72 -4.75 17.59
C LEU A 117 13.67 -5.04 19.10
N HIS A 118 13.03 -4.15 19.87
CA HIS A 118 12.98 -4.20 21.32
C HIS A 118 11.55 -4.35 21.87
N GLY A 119 10.58 -4.77 21.05
CA GLY A 119 9.19 -4.89 21.53
C GLY A 119 8.44 -3.56 21.67
N THR A 120 9.07 -2.43 21.35
CA THR A 120 8.47 -1.10 21.52
C THR A 120 7.41 -0.77 20.47
N GLY A 121 6.27 -0.23 20.89
CA GLY A 121 5.22 0.26 19.99
C GLY A 121 5.66 1.43 19.12
N ALA A 122 4.88 1.74 18.09
CA ALA A 122 5.00 2.96 17.30
C ALA A 122 4.32 4.14 18.00
N SER A 123 4.58 5.37 17.51
CA SER A 123 3.91 6.57 18.01
C SER A 123 2.41 6.59 17.69
N CYS A 124 1.99 5.89 16.64
CA CYS A 124 0.60 5.72 16.26
C CYS A 124 0.07 4.35 16.67
N SER A 125 -1.20 4.31 17.07
CA SER A 125 -1.90 3.06 17.38
C SER A 125 -2.21 2.28 16.12
N TRP A 126 -2.04 0.96 16.18
CA TRP A 126 -2.44 0.04 15.12
C TRP A 126 -3.95 -0.23 15.07
N SER A 127 -4.67 -0.06 16.18
CA SER A 127 -6.08 -0.49 16.29
C SER A 127 -7.01 0.10 15.22
N PRO A 128 -6.94 1.41 14.87
CA PRO A 128 -7.77 1.96 13.80
C PRO A 128 -7.44 1.38 12.42
N ILE A 129 -6.16 1.08 12.17
CA ILE A 129 -5.70 0.46 10.94
C ILE A 129 -6.23 -0.97 10.85
N ALA A 130 -6.08 -1.74 11.94
CA ALA A 130 -6.57 -3.10 12.02
C ALA A 130 -8.08 -3.20 11.70
N ALA A 131 -8.88 -2.26 12.21
CA ALA A 131 -10.31 -2.23 11.94
C ALA A 131 -10.62 -2.01 10.45
N VAL A 132 -9.92 -1.07 9.80
CA VAL A 132 -10.07 -0.81 8.36
C VAL A 132 -9.67 -2.04 7.55
N LEU A 133 -8.52 -2.65 7.85
CA LEU A 133 -8.03 -3.82 7.11
C LEU A 133 -8.93 -5.05 7.32
N ALA A 134 -9.43 -5.26 8.54
CA ALA A 134 -10.33 -6.36 8.87
C ALA A 134 -11.69 -6.25 8.14
N ALA A 135 -12.24 -5.03 8.00
CA ALA A 135 -13.47 -4.79 7.25
C ALA A 135 -13.37 -5.25 5.77
N HIS A 136 -12.15 -5.33 5.24
CA HIS A 136 -11.86 -5.78 3.87
C HIS A 136 -11.16 -7.14 3.81
N GLN A 137 -11.07 -7.86 4.93
CA GLN A 137 -10.44 -9.18 5.05
C GLN A 137 -9.01 -9.23 4.50
N LEU A 138 -8.25 -8.15 4.65
CA LEU A 138 -6.89 -8.08 4.13
C LEU A 138 -5.91 -8.82 5.05
N GLY A 139 -5.00 -9.57 4.43
CA GLY A 139 -3.90 -10.24 5.11
C GLY A 139 -2.56 -9.56 4.83
N ASP A 140 -1.67 -9.57 5.84
CA ASP A 140 -0.30 -9.09 5.73
C ASP A 140 0.54 -10.06 4.88
N VAL A 141 0.89 -9.64 3.66
CA VAL A 141 1.59 -10.48 2.69
C VAL A 141 2.93 -10.96 3.26
N ASP A 142 3.66 -10.08 3.93
CA ASP A 142 4.97 -10.38 4.48
C ASP A 142 4.89 -11.43 5.58
N ARG A 143 3.93 -11.27 6.49
CA ARG A 143 3.77 -12.16 7.63
C ARG A 143 3.20 -13.53 7.23
N ILE A 144 2.50 -13.63 6.10
CA ILE A 144 2.07 -14.91 5.53
C ILE A 144 3.24 -15.66 4.90
N LEU A 145 4.07 -14.95 4.13
CA LEU A 145 5.25 -15.56 3.50
C LEU A 145 6.36 -15.89 4.50
N ARG A 146 6.49 -15.09 5.56
CA ARG A 146 7.57 -15.14 6.54
C ARG A 146 7.04 -14.95 7.96
N PRO A 147 6.30 -15.94 8.51
CA PRO A 147 5.59 -15.79 9.77
C PRO A 147 6.47 -15.44 10.97
N GLU A 148 7.71 -15.96 11.01
CA GLU A 148 8.60 -15.81 12.16
C GLU A 148 9.81 -14.89 11.92
N GLU A 149 10.03 -14.42 10.68
CA GLU A 149 11.20 -13.59 10.38
C GLU A 149 11.03 -12.15 10.88
N ARG A 150 12.09 -11.60 11.46
CA ARG A 150 12.13 -10.20 11.89
C ARG A 150 12.78 -9.36 10.80
N VAL A 151 11.95 -8.83 9.90
CA VAL A 151 12.35 -7.93 8.82
C VAL A 151 11.90 -6.52 9.16
N PHE A 152 12.81 -5.55 9.10
CA PHE A 152 12.55 -4.16 9.45
C PHE A 152 12.66 -3.26 8.23
N SER A 153 11.75 -2.30 8.10
CA SER A 153 11.75 -1.32 7.00
C SER A 153 12.37 0.02 7.41
N ARG A 154 12.35 0.34 8.71
CA ARG A 154 12.97 1.54 9.29
C ARG A 154 13.99 1.15 10.34
N ILE A 155 15.23 1.57 10.16
CA ILE A 155 16.35 1.30 11.07
C ILE A 155 17.00 2.62 11.47
N VAL A 156 17.09 2.87 12.77
CA VAL A 156 17.83 3.99 13.35
C VAL A 156 19.15 3.45 13.88
N ARG A 157 20.26 4.05 13.43
CA ARG A 157 21.61 3.71 13.89
C ARG A 157 22.07 4.69 14.94
N GLY A 158 22.66 4.18 16.01
CA GLY A 158 23.34 4.95 17.04
C GLY A 158 24.84 5.09 16.76
N PRO A 159 25.59 5.64 17.72
CA PRO A 159 27.04 5.71 17.66
C PRO A 159 27.69 4.34 17.40
N GLY A 160 28.81 4.33 16.68
CA GLY A 160 29.56 3.10 16.38
C GLY A 160 28.82 2.10 15.49
N HIS A 161 27.91 2.56 14.63
CA HIS A 161 27.09 1.72 13.74
C HIS A 161 26.16 0.72 14.44
N SER A 162 25.96 0.84 15.75
CA SER A 162 24.98 0.05 16.50
C SER A 162 23.56 0.39 16.02
N ILE A 163 22.65 -0.59 16.04
CA ILE A 163 21.22 -0.35 15.77
C ILE A 163 20.56 0.04 17.09
N SER A 164 20.05 1.26 17.18
CA SER A 164 19.35 1.76 18.37
C SER A 164 17.84 1.51 18.31
N SER A 165 17.28 1.36 17.10
CA SER A 165 15.88 1.00 16.89
C SER A 165 15.70 0.39 15.51
N ALA A 166 14.82 -0.61 15.38
CA ALA A 166 14.36 -1.10 14.09
C ALA A 166 12.88 -1.47 14.17
N LYS A 167 12.11 -1.11 13.14
CA LYS A 167 10.65 -1.27 13.07
C LYS A 167 10.20 -1.65 11.66
N ARG A 168 9.17 -2.49 11.53
CA ARG A 168 8.50 -2.82 10.26
C ARG A 168 7.27 -1.93 10.09
N LEU A 169 7.50 -0.69 9.67
CA LEU A 169 6.43 0.30 9.47
C LEU A 169 5.82 0.20 8.07
N ASP A 170 6.56 -0.36 7.12
CA ASP A 170 6.15 -0.51 5.74
C ASP A 170 5.71 -1.95 5.49
N SER A 171 4.52 -2.15 4.94
CA SER A 171 4.06 -3.49 4.54
C SER A 171 2.99 -3.44 3.46
N ILE A 172 2.81 -4.59 2.81
CA ILE A 172 1.79 -4.81 1.79
C ILE A 172 0.72 -5.72 2.35
N TRP A 173 -0.53 -5.33 2.17
CA TRP A 173 -1.71 -6.07 2.60
C TRP A 173 -2.58 -6.38 1.38
N ALA A 174 -3.10 -7.60 1.28
CA ALA A 174 -3.83 -8.04 0.11
C ALA A 174 -5.07 -8.87 0.43
N SER A 175 -6.03 -8.90 -0.50
CA SER A 175 -7.22 -9.74 -0.41
C SER A 175 -6.87 -11.23 -0.41
N PRO A 176 -7.70 -12.10 0.22
CA PRO A 176 -7.41 -13.52 0.37
C PRO A 176 -7.09 -14.26 -0.94
N ARG A 177 -7.75 -13.91 -2.05
CA ARG A 177 -7.53 -14.54 -3.36
C ARG A 177 -6.15 -14.27 -3.98
N LEU A 178 -5.44 -13.27 -3.48
CA LEU A 178 -4.08 -12.93 -3.92
C LEU A 178 -2.99 -13.52 -3.01
N LEU A 179 -3.39 -14.11 -1.89
CA LEU A 179 -2.48 -14.64 -0.90
C LEU A 179 -2.26 -16.15 -1.16
N PRO A 180 -1.06 -16.67 -0.87
CA PRO A 180 -0.76 -18.09 -1.01
C PRO A 180 -1.28 -18.87 0.21
N LEU A 181 -2.61 -18.89 0.37
CA LEU A 181 -3.32 -19.54 1.47
C LEU A 181 -3.99 -20.84 1.02
#